data_AF-A0A6I2ZGJ7-F1
#
_entry.id   AF-A0A6I2ZGJ7-F1
#
_cell.length_a   1.000
_cell.length_b   1.000
_cell.length_c   1.000
_cell.angle_alpha   90.00
_cell.angle_beta   90.00
_cell.angle_gamma   90.00
#
_symmetry.space_group_name_H-M   'P 1'
#
loop_
_entity.id
_entity.type
_entity.pdbx_description
1 polymer ?
#
loop_
_entity_poly.entity_id
_entity_poly.type
_entity_poly.pdbx_seq_one_letter_code
_entity_poly.pdbx_strand_id
1 'polypeptide(L)'
;MKIQQRISKKLRAVTNPSSTPGQEIPAEAERSLESRSEKIASLAFESACYAPTVSMYFDQFGKVRACCQNTGALMGDVAQQSIRDIWESASTARMRSALKVGDYSEGCGFCEWQVNQGDEAIVFARVFDDHRLTQEHPRWPVQMEFSMTNSCNLQCQMCNGDWSSSIRTHREHRPPLPVVYQDSFFEELAEFLPHLEKVNFLGGEPFLGKEPLRVMTMLAELPQPPEVAVTTNGTQWSNRIEQICEQLPISFVLSLDGITAPTYEGIRVGADFEQVMANLERFESYATRHGTKVSLAHCLMRSNWHEFAQFL
;
A
#
# COMPACT_ATOMS: atom_id res chain seq x y z
N MET A 1 15.05 -15.54 25.24
CA MET A 1 15.95 -14.50 25.80
C MET A 1 16.83 -13.79 24.77
N LYS A 2 17.56 -14.48 23.86
CA LYS A 2 18.45 -13.80 22.88
C LYS A 2 17.72 -13.01 21.77
N ILE A 3 16.52 -13.45 21.35
CA ILE A 3 15.68 -12.77 20.34
C ILE A 3 15.02 -11.52 20.92
N GLN A 4 14.39 -11.60 22.11
CA GLN A 4 13.85 -10.42 22.82
C GLN A 4 14.92 -9.36 23.14
N GLN A 5 16.15 -9.77 23.48
CA GLN A 5 17.27 -8.83 23.65
C GLN A 5 17.78 -8.24 22.33
N ARG A 6 17.69 -8.96 21.21
CA ARG A 6 18.00 -8.44 19.87
C ARG A 6 16.94 -7.49 19.34
N ILE A 7 15.66 -7.80 19.54
CA ILE A 7 14.52 -6.93 19.24
C ILE A 7 14.60 -5.68 20.13
N SER A 8 14.80 -5.82 21.44
CA SER A 8 14.98 -4.68 22.35
C SER A 8 16.25 -3.85 22.06
N LYS A 9 17.38 -4.46 21.67
CA LYS A 9 18.59 -3.71 21.24
C LYS A 9 18.44 -3.06 19.88
N LYS A 10 17.76 -3.69 18.90
CA LYS A 10 17.53 -3.12 17.56
C LYS A 10 16.49 -2.00 17.62
N LEU A 11 15.39 -2.18 18.38
CA LEU A 11 14.42 -1.11 18.65
C LEU A 11 15.08 0.06 19.37
N ARG A 12 15.92 -0.18 20.39
CA ARG A 12 16.71 0.89 21.05
C ARG A 12 17.78 1.55 20.17
N ALA A 13 18.26 0.88 19.12
CA ALA A 13 19.19 1.48 18.16
C ALA A 13 18.47 2.33 17.11
N VAL A 14 17.17 2.09 16.90
CA VAL A 14 16.28 2.90 16.05
C VAL A 14 15.66 4.07 16.83
N THR A 15 15.52 3.97 18.16
CA THR A 15 14.78 4.95 18.98
C THR A 15 15.63 5.82 19.92
N ASN A 16 16.95 5.91 19.72
CA ASN A 16 17.79 6.73 20.59
C ASN A 16 18.59 7.80 19.83
N PRO A 17 17.98 8.93 19.42
CA PRO A 17 18.61 10.20 19.70
C PRO A 17 18.41 10.43 21.20
N SER A 18 19.47 10.34 21.99
CA SER A 18 19.44 10.74 23.40
C SER A 18 18.98 12.20 23.48
N SER A 19 17.68 12.44 23.66
CA SER A 19 17.10 13.77 23.72
C SER A 19 17.52 14.43 25.03
N THR A 20 18.67 15.07 24.98
CA THR A 20 19.07 16.08 25.95
C THR A 20 18.08 17.25 25.77
N PRO A 21 17.52 17.86 26.85
CA PRO A 21 16.62 18.99 26.71
C PRO A 21 17.35 20.13 25.97
N GLY A 22 16.93 20.44 24.74
CA GLY A 22 17.53 21.46 23.89
C GLY A 22 18.22 20.98 22.60
N GLN A 23 18.03 19.74 22.16
CA GLN A 23 18.48 19.34 20.82
C GLN A 23 17.43 19.70 19.75
N GLU A 24 17.87 20.51 18.79
CA GLU A 24 17.17 20.84 17.56
C GLU A 24 16.67 19.57 16.86
N ILE A 25 15.46 19.67 16.31
CA ILE A 25 14.82 18.63 15.51
C ILE A 25 15.78 18.25 14.37
N PRO A 26 16.06 16.95 14.12
CA PRO A 26 16.91 16.56 13.01
C PRO A 26 16.40 17.15 11.69
N ALA A 27 17.27 17.72 10.87
CA ALA A 27 16.93 18.40 9.60
C ALA A 27 16.08 17.56 8.61
N GLU A 28 15.97 16.24 8.81
CA GLU A 28 15.09 15.34 8.06
C GLU A 28 13.62 15.37 8.56
N ALA A 29 13.37 15.65 9.85
CA ALA A 29 12.04 15.90 10.38
C ALA A 29 11.55 17.34 10.10
N GLU A 30 12.46 18.26 9.79
CA GLU A 30 12.11 19.60 9.28
C GLU A 30 11.66 19.59 7.80
N ARG A 31 11.97 18.54 7.03
CA ARG A 31 11.52 18.41 5.62
C ARG A 31 10.02 18.16 5.43
N SER A 32 9.23 18.10 6.51
CA SER A 32 7.79 17.79 6.48
C SER A 32 6.92 18.89 7.11
N LEU A 33 7.37 20.15 7.06
CA LEU A 33 6.60 21.31 7.52
C LEU A 33 6.18 22.26 6.39
N GLU A 34 6.25 21.83 5.13
CA GLU A 34 5.57 22.57 4.06
C GLU A 34 4.07 22.51 4.33
N SER A 35 3.44 23.69 4.41
CA SER A 35 2.01 23.76 4.51
C SER A 35 1.40 23.15 3.25
N ARG A 36 0.27 22.46 3.38
CA ARG A 36 -0.45 21.92 2.22
C ARG A 36 -0.66 22.99 1.14
N SER A 37 -0.94 24.23 1.56
CA SER A 37 -1.09 25.39 0.70
C SER A 37 0.13 25.65 -0.19
N GLU A 38 1.35 25.53 0.34
CA GLU A 38 2.58 25.69 -0.44
C GLU A 38 2.76 24.55 -1.46
N LYS A 39 2.46 23.31 -1.06
CA LYS A 39 2.52 22.16 -1.97
C LYS A 39 1.57 22.33 -3.14
N ILE A 40 0.30 22.63 -2.86
CA ILE A 40 -0.73 22.72 -3.90
C ILE A 40 -0.61 24.00 -4.75
N ALA A 41 0.04 25.06 -4.24
CA ALA A 41 0.30 26.27 -5.02
C ALA A 41 1.18 26.02 -6.26
N SER A 42 1.95 24.92 -6.27
CA SER A 42 2.77 24.50 -7.41
C SER A 42 2.02 23.64 -8.43
N LEU A 43 0.79 23.20 -8.12
CA LEU A 43 -0.02 22.34 -8.97
C LEU A 43 -0.86 23.15 -9.97
N ALA A 44 -1.24 22.55 -11.09
CA ALA A 44 -2.00 23.21 -12.13
C ALA A 44 -3.43 23.64 -11.71
N PHE A 45 -3.98 23.05 -10.64
CA PHE A 45 -5.31 23.33 -10.13
C PHE A 45 -5.42 22.88 -8.67
N GLU A 46 -6.35 23.48 -7.92
CA GLU A 46 -6.66 23.08 -6.55
C GLU A 46 -7.76 22.00 -6.50
N SER A 47 -7.60 21.03 -5.60
CA SER A 47 -8.61 20.02 -5.30
C SER A 47 -8.57 19.61 -3.83
N ALA A 48 -9.68 19.14 -3.29
CA ALA A 48 -9.73 18.52 -1.97
C ALA A 48 -8.93 17.20 -1.91
N CYS A 49 -8.85 16.48 -3.02
CA CYS A 49 -8.07 15.25 -3.18
C CYS A 49 -7.71 15.05 -4.65
N TYR A 50 -6.46 14.63 -4.92
CA TYR A 50 -5.98 14.38 -6.28
C TYR A 50 -6.07 12.92 -6.72
N ALA A 51 -6.46 11.99 -5.83
CA ALA A 51 -6.57 10.56 -6.11
C ALA A 51 -7.20 10.22 -7.49
N PRO A 52 -8.39 10.73 -7.87
CA PRO A 52 -9.00 10.37 -9.16
C PRO A 52 -8.25 10.94 -10.38
N THR A 53 -7.31 11.86 -10.17
CA THR A 53 -6.45 12.45 -11.21
C THR A 53 -5.12 11.72 -11.34
N VAL A 54 -4.61 11.13 -10.26
CA VAL A 54 -3.26 10.54 -10.22
C VAL A 54 -3.23 9.02 -10.12
N SER A 55 -4.27 8.40 -9.56
CA SER A 55 -4.22 7.02 -9.08
C SER A 55 -5.35 6.15 -9.62
N MET A 56 -5.06 4.86 -9.79
CA MET A 56 -6.04 3.80 -9.98
C MET A 56 -5.77 2.66 -9.01
N TYR A 57 -6.79 2.28 -8.23
CA TYR A 57 -6.76 1.15 -7.30
C TYR A 57 -7.57 -0.02 -7.87
N PHE A 58 -6.93 -1.17 -8.04
CA PHE A 58 -7.49 -2.39 -8.63
C PHE A 58 -7.69 -3.48 -7.56
N ASP A 59 -8.93 -3.93 -7.35
CA ASP A 59 -9.26 -4.91 -6.30
C ASP A 59 -9.48 -6.34 -6.83
N GLN A 60 -9.51 -7.33 -5.93
CA GLN A 60 -9.64 -8.75 -6.24
C GLN A 60 -10.96 -9.14 -6.93
N PHE A 61 -11.92 -8.21 -7.04
CA PHE A 61 -13.18 -8.38 -7.74
C PHE A 61 -13.20 -7.69 -9.10
N GLY A 62 -12.07 -7.11 -9.52
CA GLY A 62 -11.93 -6.35 -10.76
C GLY A 62 -12.49 -4.94 -10.69
N LYS A 63 -12.91 -4.47 -9.51
CA LYS A 63 -13.41 -3.10 -9.36
C LYS A 63 -12.25 -2.13 -9.30
N VAL A 64 -12.44 -0.98 -9.95
CA VAL A 64 -11.45 0.09 -9.98
C VAL A 64 -11.97 1.31 -9.24
N ARG A 65 -11.14 1.85 -8.35
CA ARG A 65 -11.43 3.00 -7.47
C ARG A 65 -10.30 4.02 -7.56
N ALA A 66 -10.56 5.25 -7.12
CA ALA A 66 -9.53 6.30 -7.07
C ALA A 66 -8.46 6.01 -6.00
N CYS A 67 -8.85 5.41 -4.86
CA CYS A 67 -7.94 5.00 -3.79
C CYS A 67 -8.57 3.90 -2.93
N CYS A 68 -7.79 3.31 -2.03
CA CYS A 68 -8.25 2.24 -1.14
C CYS A 68 -9.33 2.67 -0.11
N GLN A 69 -9.45 3.96 0.20
CA GLN A 69 -10.48 4.50 1.11
C GLN A 69 -11.79 4.88 0.41
N ASN A 70 -11.81 4.87 -0.93
CA ASN A 70 -13.00 5.22 -1.70
C ASN A 70 -13.97 4.04 -1.71
N THR A 71 -14.97 4.04 -0.82
CA THR A 71 -15.89 2.90 -0.61
C THR A 71 -17.22 3.05 -1.36
N GLY A 72 -17.48 4.22 -1.94
CA GLY A 72 -18.70 4.50 -2.70
C GLY A 72 -18.52 4.26 -4.20
N ALA A 73 -18.63 5.34 -4.99
CA ALA A 73 -18.63 5.29 -6.45
C ALA A 73 -17.38 4.60 -7.00
N LEU A 74 -17.54 3.85 -8.08
CA LEU A 74 -16.43 3.18 -8.78
C LEU A 74 -15.97 4.02 -9.97
N MET A 75 -14.69 3.93 -10.31
CA MET A 75 -14.20 4.42 -11.61
C MET A 75 -14.66 3.49 -12.74
N GLY A 76 -14.68 2.17 -12.48
CA GLY A 76 -15.13 1.17 -13.44
C GLY A 76 -14.88 -0.28 -12.98
N ASP A 77 -14.97 -1.21 -13.94
CA ASP A 77 -14.81 -2.65 -13.74
C ASP A 77 -14.02 -3.27 -14.90
N VAL A 78 -12.88 -3.90 -14.60
CA VAL A 78 -11.99 -4.51 -15.61
C VAL A 78 -12.64 -5.70 -16.32
N ALA A 79 -13.70 -6.28 -15.77
CA ALA A 79 -14.47 -7.32 -16.44
C ALA A 79 -15.40 -6.77 -17.54
N GLN A 80 -15.60 -5.45 -17.59
CA GLN A 80 -16.56 -4.80 -18.49
C GLN A 80 -15.90 -3.77 -19.42
N GLN A 81 -14.76 -3.23 -19.03
CA GLN A 81 -14.15 -2.06 -19.64
C GLN A 81 -12.63 -2.22 -19.71
N SER A 82 -12.01 -1.66 -20.74
CA SER A 82 -10.55 -1.55 -20.81
C SER A 82 -10.02 -0.60 -19.72
N ILE A 83 -8.74 -0.70 -19.36
CA ILE A 83 -8.11 0.22 -18.40
C ILE A 83 -8.26 1.68 -18.87
N ARG A 84 -8.14 1.90 -20.19
CA ARG A 84 -8.34 3.20 -20.86
C ARG A 84 -9.74 3.75 -20.66
N ASP A 85 -10.76 2.93 -20.95
CA ASP A 85 -12.17 3.34 -20.82
C ASP A 85 -12.54 3.65 -19.36
N ILE A 86 -11.95 2.95 -18.40
CA ILE A 86 -12.13 3.20 -16.97
C ILE A 86 -11.50 4.54 -16.58
N TRP A 87 -10.26 4.80 -17.01
CA TRP A 87 -9.53 6.03 -16.69
C TRP A 87 -10.22 7.28 -17.27
N GLU A 88 -10.78 7.15 -18.47
CA GLU A 88 -11.45 8.24 -19.19
C GLU A 88 -12.98 8.23 -18.98
N SER A 89 -13.47 7.41 -18.04
CA SER A 89 -14.90 7.24 -17.82
C SER A 89 -15.58 8.51 -17.31
N ALA A 90 -16.87 8.64 -17.62
CA ALA A 90 -17.71 9.69 -17.03
C ALA A 90 -17.76 9.60 -15.50
N SER A 91 -17.56 8.41 -14.92
CA SER A 91 -17.50 8.23 -13.46
C SER A 91 -16.27 8.89 -12.87
N THR A 92 -15.10 8.62 -13.46
CA THR A 92 -13.83 9.26 -13.10
C THR A 92 -13.90 10.78 -13.24
N ALA A 93 -14.50 11.28 -14.32
CA ALA A 93 -14.68 12.72 -14.54
C ALA A 93 -15.58 13.38 -13.47
N ARG A 94 -16.64 12.70 -13.02
CA ARG A 94 -17.49 13.17 -11.91
C ARG A 94 -16.72 13.25 -10.60
N MET A 95 -15.95 12.23 -10.24
CA MET A 95 -15.10 12.24 -9.05
C MET A 95 -14.14 13.44 -9.02
N ARG A 96 -13.45 13.70 -10.15
CA ARG A 96 -12.54 14.86 -10.29
C ARG A 96 -13.29 16.18 -10.07
N SER A 97 -14.46 16.32 -10.67
CA SER A 97 -15.28 17.55 -10.59
C SER A 97 -15.82 17.79 -9.18
N ALA A 98 -16.29 16.74 -8.49
CA ALA A 98 -16.79 16.83 -7.13
C ALA A 98 -15.70 17.25 -6.15
N LEU A 99 -14.54 16.58 -6.18
CA LEU A 99 -13.44 16.88 -5.27
C LEU A 99 -12.79 18.24 -5.51
N LYS A 100 -12.88 18.79 -6.73
CA LYS A 100 -12.43 20.15 -7.04
C LYS A 100 -13.17 21.22 -6.22
N VAL A 101 -14.45 20.99 -5.93
CA VAL A 101 -15.29 21.89 -5.12
C VAL A 101 -15.45 21.43 -3.67
N GLY A 102 -14.65 20.46 -3.23
CA GLY A 102 -14.71 19.92 -1.87
C GLY A 102 -15.90 19.00 -1.60
N ASP A 103 -16.55 18.47 -2.64
CA ASP A 103 -17.62 17.49 -2.50
C ASP A 103 -17.04 16.07 -2.43
N TYR A 104 -17.26 15.41 -1.29
CA TYR A 104 -16.79 14.05 -1.00
C TYR A 104 -17.85 12.96 -1.26
N SER A 105 -19.01 13.32 -1.83
CA SER A 105 -20.17 12.43 -2.01
C SER A 105 -19.92 11.24 -2.95
N GLU A 106 -18.90 11.30 -3.80
CA GLU A 106 -18.48 10.23 -4.71
C GLU A 106 -17.74 9.07 -4.00
N GLY A 107 -18.06 8.81 -2.72
CA GLY A 107 -17.52 7.71 -1.94
C GLY A 107 -16.29 8.04 -1.10
N CYS A 108 -16.02 9.31 -0.84
CA CYS A 108 -14.86 9.78 -0.08
C CYS A 108 -15.19 10.15 1.38
N GLY A 109 -16.28 9.61 1.93
CA GLY A 109 -16.79 9.95 3.27
C GLY A 109 -15.81 9.71 4.42
N PHE A 110 -14.83 8.80 4.27
CA PHE A 110 -13.76 8.66 5.25
C PHE A 110 -12.90 9.93 5.35
N CYS A 111 -12.51 10.50 4.22
CA CYS A 111 -11.74 11.74 4.18
C CYS A 111 -12.59 12.94 4.61
N GLU A 112 -13.87 12.98 4.22
CA GLU A 112 -14.82 13.99 4.70
C GLU A 112 -14.92 13.98 6.23
N TRP A 113 -15.05 12.80 6.82
CA TRP A 113 -15.06 12.64 8.26
C TRP A 113 -13.78 13.17 8.91
N GLN A 114 -12.61 12.88 8.35
CA GLN A 114 -11.32 13.39 8.85
C GLN A 114 -11.23 14.91 8.77
N VAL A 115 -11.61 15.51 7.64
CA VAL A 115 -11.66 16.97 7.45
C VAL A 115 -12.55 17.61 8.50
N ASN A 116 -13.72 17.03 8.77
CA ASN A 116 -14.64 17.51 9.80
C ASN A 116 -14.10 17.38 11.24
N GLN A 117 -13.05 16.58 11.49
CA GLN A 117 -12.35 16.56 12.79
C GLN A 117 -11.37 17.74 12.93
N GLY A 118 -11.06 18.47 11.86
CA GLY A 118 -10.25 19.69 11.89
C GLY A 118 -8.73 19.49 11.83
N ASP A 119 -8.24 18.28 11.59
CA ASP A 119 -6.81 18.00 11.41
C ASP A 119 -6.50 17.68 9.94
N GLU A 120 -6.34 18.74 9.14
CA GLU A 120 -6.05 18.65 7.70
C GLU A 120 -4.75 17.92 7.37
N ALA A 121 -3.79 17.91 8.30
CA ALA A 121 -2.47 17.30 8.08
C ALA A 121 -2.53 15.77 8.04
N ILE A 122 -3.52 15.16 8.69
CA ILE A 122 -3.69 13.70 8.78
C ILE A 122 -4.77 13.15 7.84
N VAL A 123 -5.41 14.00 7.05
CA VAL A 123 -6.43 13.57 6.08
C VAL A 123 -5.76 12.66 5.05
N PHE A 124 -6.32 11.46 4.84
CA PHE A 124 -5.71 10.45 3.97
C PHE A 124 -5.51 10.95 2.53
N ALA A 125 -6.40 11.83 2.05
CA ALA A 125 -6.29 12.46 0.74
C ALA A 125 -4.94 13.15 0.47
N ARG A 126 -4.23 13.60 1.51
CA ARG A 126 -2.93 14.29 1.40
C ARG A 126 -1.82 13.41 0.85
N VAL A 127 -1.96 12.09 0.92
CA VAL A 127 -1.02 11.12 0.32
C VAL A 127 -0.89 11.33 -1.20
N PHE A 128 -1.86 11.98 -1.83
CA PHE A 128 -1.87 12.26 -3.27
C PHE A 128 -1.41 13.68 -3.63
N ASP A 129 -1.02 14.51 -2.65
CA ASP A 129 -0.61 15.90 -2.88
C ASP A 129 0.84 16.01 -3.40
N ASP A 130 1.67 14.96 -3.23
CA ASP A 130 3.10 14.97 -3.58
C ASP A 130 3.39 14.70 -5.08
N HIS A 131 2.34 14.53 -5.90
CA HIS A 131 2.47 14.25 -7.33
C HIS A 131 2.53 15.54 -8.15
N ARG A 132 3.40 15.59 -9.17
CA ARG A 132 3.46 16.73 -10.09
C ARG A 132 2.28 16.70 -11.07
N LEU A 133 1.31 17.57 -10.83
CA LEU A 133 0.12 17.69 -11.70
C LEU A 133 0.20 18.89 -12.61
N THR A 134 0.32 18.63 -13.91
CA THR A 134 0.35 19.65 -14.98
C THR A 134 -1.00 19.86 -15.66
N GLN A 135 -1.97 18.96 -15.44
CA GLN A 135 -3.27 18.99 -16.11
C GLN A 135 -4.38 18.33 -15.28
N GLU A 136 -5.61 18.83 -15.41
CA GLU A 136 -6.81 18.30 -14.71
C GLU A 136 -7.27 16.95 -15.23
N HIS A 137 -7.07 16.70 -16.53
CA HIS A 137 -7.47 15.46 -17.21
C HIS A 137 -6.24 14.81 -17.85
N PRO A 138 -5.36 14.20 -17.04
CA PRO A 138 -4.16 13.60 -17.58
C PRO A 138 -4.46 12.36 -18.41
N ARG A 139 -3.70 12.20 -19.49
CA ARG A 139 -3.77 11.01 -20.33
C ARG A 139 -3.36 9.74 -19.57
N TRP A 140 -2.51 9.86 -18.56
CA TRP A 140 -1.99 8.73 -17.80
C TRP A 140 -2.15 8.96 -16.30
N PRO A 141 -2.49 7.93 -15.51
CA PRO A 141 -2.24 7.97 -14.08
C PRO A 141 -0.72 7.97 -13.84
N VAL A 142 -0.31 8.53 -12.71
CA VAL A 142 1.09 8.48 -12.24
C VAL A 142 1.28 7.37 -11.20
N GLN A 143 0.19 6.88 -10.61
CA GLN A 143 0.19 5.82 -9.61
C GLN A 143 -0.82 4.72 -9.97
N MET A 144 -0.44 3.46 -9.73
CA MET A 144 -1.38 2.34 -9.69
C MET A 144 -1.20 1.50 -8.43
N GLU A 145 -2.30 0.99 -7.91
CA GLU A 145 -2.33 0.15 -6.72
C GLU A 145 -3.02 -1.18 -7.03
N PHE A 146 -2.37 -2.29 -6.71
CA PHE A 146 -2.80 -3.62 -7.07
C PHE A 146 -3.08 -4.47 -5.83
N SER A 147 -4.37 -4.71 -5.58
CA SER A 147 -4.90 -5.69 -4.62
C SER A 147 -5.67 -6.79 -5.35
N MET A 148 -5.10 -7.29 -6.45
CA MET A 148 -5.77 -8.03 -7.51
C MET A 148 -6.21 -9.46 -7.16
N THR A 149 -5.82 -9.96 -5.98
CA THR A 149 -6.10 -11.34 -5.58
C THR A 149 -6.19 -11.46 -4.07
N ASN A 150 -6.99 -12.42 -3.60
CA ASN A 150 -7.04 -12.79 -2.20
C ASN A 150 -6.06 -13.93 -1.86
N SER A 151 -5.21 -14.36 -2.78
CA SER A 151 -4.22 -15.43 -2.56
C SER A 151 -3.36 -15.10 -1.34
N CYS A 152 -3.51 -15.85 -0.25
CA CYS A 152 -2.80 -15.63 1.01
C CYS A 152 -2.72 -16.93 1.81
N ASN A 153 -1.60 -17.11 2.51
CA ASN A 153 -1.30 -18.28 3.34
C ASN A 153 -1.73 -18.13 4.81
N LEU A 154 -2.25 -16.97 5.22
CA LEU A 154 -2.54 -16.68 6.63
C LEU A 154 -4.02 -16.55 6.93
N GLN A 155 -4.40 -16.82 8.18
CA GLN A 155 -5.76 -16.68 8.71
C GLN A 155 -5.84 -15.60 9.80
N CYS A 156 -5.32 -14.41 9.50
CA CYS A 156 -5.23 -13.32 10.44
C CYS A 156 -6.60 -12.94 11.06
N GLN A 157 -6.62 -12.65 12.36
CA GLN A 157 -7.87 -12.41 13.12
C GLN A 157 -8.71 -11.25 12.56
N MET A 158 -8.07 -10.15 12.15
CA MET A 158 -8.74 -8.96 11.61
C MET A 158 -9.16 -9.10 10.14
N CYS A 159 -8.71 -10.15 9.46
CA CYS A 159 -8.93 -10.35 8.02
C CYS A 159 -10.17 -11.23 7.76
N ASN A 160 -10.60 -11.29 6.50
CA ASN A 160 -11.71 -12.14 6.04
C ASN A 160 -11.35 -12.89 4.75
N GLY A 161 -12.26 -13.76 4.28
CA GLY A 161 -12.07 -14.61 3.10
C GLY A 161 -12.09 -13.86 1.77
N ASP A 162 -12.43 -12.58 1.75
CA ASP A 162 -12.28 -11.76 0.55
C ASP A 162 -10.84 -11.25 0.39
N TRP A 163 -10.05 -11.24 1.47
CA TRP A 163 -8.64 -10.80 1.49
C TRP A 163 -7.65 -11.93 1.77
N SER A 164 -8.12 -13.12 2.19
CA SER A 164 -7.28 -14.31 2.33
C SER A 164 -7.97 -15.57 1.83
N SER A 165 -7.35 -16.24 0.87
CA SER A 165 -7.79 -17.54 0.36
C SER A 165 -7.75 -18.61 1.45
N SER A 166 -6.74 -18.57 2.35
CA SER A 166 -6.69 -19.49 3.48
C SER A 166 -7.88 -19.32 4.41
N ILE A 167 -8.29 -18.08 4.71
CA ILE A 167 -9.49 -17.82 5.52
C ILE A 167 -10.73 -18.31 4.77
N ARG A 168 -10.84 -17.94 3.50
CA ARG A 168 -11.98 -18.25 2.66
C ARG A 168 -12.30 -19.74 2.64
N THR A 169 -11.27 -20.56 2.46
CA THR A 169 -11.38 -22.02 2.40
C THR A 169 -11.53 -22.64 3.78
N HIS A 170 -10.66 -22.29 4.74
CA HIS A 170 -10.54 -23.05 5.99
C HIS A 170 -11.40 -22.51 7.14
N ARG A 171 -11.69 -21.21 7.18
CA ARG A 171 -12.49 -20.58 8.25
C ARG A 171 -13.92 -20.29 7.82
N GLU A 172 -14.11 -19.87 6.57
CA GLU A 172 -15.42 -19.44 6.06
C GLU A 172 -16.10 -20.49 5.16
N HIS A 173 -15.36 -21.50 4.70
CA HIS A 173 -15.84 -22.58 3.83
C HIS A 173 -16.55 -22.08 2.57
N ARG A 174 -16.05 -20.97 2.00
CA ARG A 174 -16.56 -20.35 0.76
C ARG A 174 -15.76 -20.86 -0.45
N PRO A 175 -16.39 -20.97 -1.63
CA PRO A 175 -15.68 -21.34 -2.86
C PRO A 175 -14.62 -20.29 -3.22
N PRO A 176 -13.51 -20.65 -3.90
CA PRO A 176 -12.49 -19.69 -4.33
C PRO A 176 -13.07 -18.48 -5.09
N LEU A 177 -12.38 -17.34 -5.01
CA LEU A 177 -12.74 -16.19 -5.83
C LEU A 177 -12.47 -16.49 -7.32
N PRO A 178 -13.29 -15.96 -8.24
CA PRO A 178 -13.02 -16.06 -9.66
C PRO A 178 -11.74 -15.29 -10.02
N VAL A 179 -11.03 -15.75 -11.05
CA VAL A 179 -9.93 -14.99 -11.65
C VAL A 179 -10.54 -13.93 -12.57
N VAL A 180 -10.38 -12.66 -12.22
CA VAL A 180 -10.99 -11.54 -12.96
C VAL A 180 -10.01 -10.91 -13.97
N TYR A 181 -8.71 -10.97 -13.68
CA TYR A 181 -7.66 -10.39 -14.52
C TYR A 181 -7.18 -11.37 -15.59
N GLN A 182 -7.62 -11.16 -16.82
CA GLN A 182 -7.29 -11.99 -17.98
C GLN A 182 -6.07 -11.44 -18.74
N ASP A 183 -5.57 -12.18 -19.73
CA ASP A 183 -4.41 -11.76 -20.54
C ASP A 183 -4.61 -10.38 -21.19
N SER A 184 -5.82 -10.09 -21.67
CA SER A 184 -6.15 -8.78 -22.26
C SER A 184 -5.90 -7.61 -21.31
N PHE A 185 -6.15 -7.79 -20.00
CA PHE A 185 -5.86 -6.75 -19.01
C PHE A 185 -4.34 -6.47 -18.94
N PHE A 186 -3.51 -7.51 -18.98
CA PHE A 186 -2.05 -7.32 -18.92
C PHE A 186 -1.49 -6.75 -20.22
N GLU A 187 -2.08 -7.09 -21.37
CA GLU A 187 -1.76 -6.46 -22.65
C GLU A 187 -2.05 -4.96 -22.64
N GLU A 188 -3.23 -4.56 -22.13
CA GLU A 188 -3.58 -3.15 -21.94
C GLU A 188 -2.67 -2.46 -20.92
N LEU A 189 -2.40 -3.13 -19.79
CA LEU A 189 -1.59 -2.58 -18.70
C LEU A 189 -0.18 -2.20 -19.18
N ALA A 190 0.38 -2.96 -20.13
CA ALA A 190 1.71 -2.67 -20.71
C ALA A 190 1.81 -1.26 -21.30
N GLU A 191 0.71 -0.68 -21.81
CA GLU A 191 0.68 0.71 -22.30
C GLU A 191 0.83 1.73 -21.15
N PHE A 192 0.36 1.39 -19.95
CA PHE A 192 0.34 2.29 -18.79
C PHE A 192 1.63 2.26 -17.99
N LEU A 193 2.25 1.09 -17.84
CA LEU A 193 3.41 0.91 -16.94
C LEU A 193 4.56 1.91 -17.18
N PRO A 194 4.95 2.26 -18.43
CA PRO A 194 6.02 3.23 -18.67
C PRO A 194 5.73 4.67 -18.21
N HIS A 195 4.49 4.97 -17.85
CA HIS A 195 4.05 6.30 -17.42
C HIS A 195 3.87 6.43 -15.91
N LEU A 196 4.03 5.33 -15.17
CA LEU A 196 3.88 5.34 -13.72
C LEU A 196 5.15 5.87 -13.05
N GLU A 197 4.98 6.68 -12.02
CA GLU A 197 6.03 7.07 -11.08
C GLU A 197 6.06 6.11 -9.89
N LYS A 198 4.89 5.57 -9.52
CA LYS A 198 4.73 4.71 -8.34
C LYS A 198 3.76 3.55 -8.55
N VAL A 199 4.11 2.38 -8.02
CA VAL A 199 3.23 1.21 -7.97
C VAL A 199 3.17 0.63 -6.56
N ASN A 200 1.97 0.40 -6.04
CA ASN A 200 1.79 -0.26 -4.74
C ASN A 200 1.16 -1.64 -4.91
N PHE A 201 1.70 -2.64 -4.22
CA PHE A 201 1.13 -3.98 -4.16
C PHE A 201 0.60 -4.26 -2.74
N LEU A 202 -0.68 -4.63 -2.66
CA LEU A 202 -1.39 -4.94 -1.42
C LEU A 202 -2.36 -6.12 -1.66
N GLY A 203 -3.35 -6.31 -0.78
CA GLY A 203 -4.38 -7.34 -0.92
C GLY A 203 -4.08 -8.58 -0.08
N GLY A 204 -4.09 -9.77 -0.70
CA GLY A 204 -3.69 -11.02 -0.03
C GLY A 204 -2.21 -11.02 0.39
N GLU A 205 -1.44 -11.95 -0.13
CA GLU A 205 0.03 -11.91 -0.04
C GLU A 205 0.59 -11.67 -1.44
N PRO A 206 1.09 -10.46 -1.75
CA PRO A 206 1.56 -10.13 -3.10
C PRO A 206 2.60 -11.11 -3.65
N PHE A 207 3.46 -11.67 -2.80
CA PHE A 207 4.47 -12.65 -3.22
C PHE A 207 3.94 -14.07 -3.44
N LEU A 208 2.65 -14.33 -3.18
CA LEU A 208 1.97 -15.59 -3.52
C LEU A 208 1.06 -15.46 -4.74
N GLY A 209 0.50 -14.28 -4.99
CA GLY A 209 -0.45 -14.04 -6.06
C GLY A 209 0.17 -14.15 -7.46
N LYS A 210 -0.52 -14.83 -8.39
CA LYS A 210 -0.03 -14.95 -9.78
C LYS A 210 -0.07 -13.61 -10.50
N GLU A 211 -1.14 -12.86 -10.30
CA GLU A 211 -1.41 -11.55 -10.89
C GLU A 211 -0.39 -10.49 -10.44
N PRO A 212 -0.19 -10.23 -9.12
CA PRO A 212 0.82 -9.27 -8.69
C PRO A 212 2.25 -9.64 -9.14
N LEU A 213 2.62 -10.94 -9.07
CA LEU A 213 3.93 -11.38 -9.56
C LEU A 213 4.11 -11.14 -11.06
N ARG A 214 3.05 -11.29 -11.88
CA ARG A 214 3.10 -10.98 -13.31
C ARG A 214 3.32 -9.50 -13.56
N VAL A 215 2.63 -8.62 -12.83
CA VAL A 215 2.85 -7.17 -12.93
C VAL A 215 4.28 -6.81 -12.51
N MET A 216 4.80 -7.38 -11.41
CA MET A 216 6.19 -7.16 -11.01
C MET A 216 7.19 -7.59 -12.09
N THR A 217 6.96 -8.74 -12.76
CA THR A 217 7.80 -9.14 -13.91
C THR A 217 7.73 -8.12 -15.04
N MET A 218 6.54 -7.64 -15.41
CA MET A 218 6.39 -6.64 -16.47
C MET A 218 7.08 -5.31 -16.12
N LEU A 219 7.01 -4.89 -14.86
CA LEU A 219 7.71 -3.69 -14.37
C LEU A 219 9.23 -3.85 -14.45
N ALA A 220 9.75 -5.04 -14.11
CA ALA A 220 11.18 -5.34 -14.13
C ALA A 220 11.76 -5.33 -15.56
N GLU A 221 10.93 -5.52 -16.58
CA GLU A 221 11.32 -5.45 -17.99
C GLU A 221 11.39 -4.00 -18.52
N LEU A 222 10.92 -3.01 -17.75
CA LEU A 222 10.99 -1.61 -18.17
C LEU A 222 12.43 -1.08 -18.11
N PRO A 223 12.84 -0.23 -19.08
CA PRO A 223 14.13 0.46 -19.02
C PRO A 223 14.28 1.37 -17.79
N GLN A 224 13.17 1.92 -17.31
CA GLN A 224 13.09 2.81 -16.15
C GLN A 224 11.87 2.40 -15.31
N PRO A 225 12.02 1.45 -14.37
CA PRO A 225 10.91 1.01 -13.53
C PRO A 225 10.49 2.12 -12.54
N PRO A 226 9.19 2.21 -12.20
CA PRO A 226 8.70 3.13 -11.16
C PRO A 226 9.19 2.74 -9.77
N GLU A 227 8.99 3.63 -8.79
CA GLU A 227 9.09 3.25 -7.38
C GLU A 227 8.04 2.19 -7.05
N VAL A 228 8.45 1.12 -6.37
CA VAL A 228 7.54 0.03 -6.00
C VAL A 228 7.43 -0.05 -4.49
N ALA A 229 6.20 -0.11 -3.97
CA ALA A 229 5.95 -0.44 -2.58
C ALA A 229 5.20 -1.77 -2.47
N VAL A 230 5.64 -2.66 -1.59
CA VAL A 230 4.96 -3.94 -1.34
C VAL A 230 4.57 -4.05 0.12
N THR A 231 3.27 -4.20 0.39
CA THR A 231 2.78 -4.57 1.72
C THR A 231 2.68 -6.08 1.81
N THR A 232 3.47 -6.69 2.70
CA THR A 232 3.60 -8.15 2.81
C THR A 232 3.46 -8.62 4.25
N ASN A 233 2.92 -9.81 4.45
CA ASN A 233 2.88 -10.47 5.75
C ASN A 233 4.25 -11.05 6.18
N GLY A 234 5.27 -10.93 5.33
CA GLY A 234 6.66 -11.29 5.64
C GLY A 234 6.96 -12.79 5.62
N THR A 235 5.99 -13.65 5.31
CA THR A 235 6.21 -15.11 5.28
C THR A 235 6.93 -15.59 4.03
N GLN A 236 6.92 -14.79 2.95
CA GLN A 236 7.48 -15.17 1.66
C GLN A 236 8.84 -14.52 1.43
N TRP A 237 9.87 -15.35 1.29
CA TRP A 237 11.16 -14.96 0.72
C TRP A 237 11.81 -16.17 0.05
N SER A 238 11.83 -16.19 -1.27
CA SER A 238 12.37 -17.27 -2.10
C SER A 238 13.34 -16.70 -3.13
N ASN A 239 14.16 -17.56 -3.76
CA ASN A 239 15.09 -17.13 -4.82
C ASN A 239 14.37 -16.40 -5.96
N ARG A 240 13.12 -16.80 -6.27
CA ARG A 240 12.30 -16.11 -7.28
C ARG A 240 11.96 -14.68 -6.85
N ILE A 241 11.59 -14.49 -5.58
CA ILE A 241 11.26 -13.17 -5.03
C ILE A 241 12.52 -12.30 -5.04
N GLU A 242 13.65 -12.85 -4.58
CA GLU A 242 14.94 -12.17 -4.61
C GLU A 242 15.30 -11.69 -6.03
N GLN A 243 15.16 -12.55 -7.04
CA GLN A 243 15.40 -12.16 -8.45
C GLN A 243 14.50 -11.03 -8.95
N ILE A 244 13.23 -10.99 -8.53
CA ILE A 244 12.30 -9.90 -8.87
C ILE A 244 12.72 -8.62 -8.15
N CYS A 245 13.01 -8.71 -6.85
CA CYS A 245 13.43 -7.57 -6.04
C CYS A 245 14.73 -6.94 -6.58
N GLU A 246 15.69 -7.72 -7.07
CA GLU A 246 16.94 -7.18 -7.63
C GLU A 246 16.75 -6.37 -8.92
N GLN A 247 15.58 -6.42 -9.57
CA GLN A 247 15.28 -5.67 -10.79
C GLN A 247 14.38 -4.45 -10.57
N LEU A 248 13.87 -4.25 -9.36
CA LEU A 248 12.91 -3.20 -9.04
C LEU A 248 13.37 -2.41 -7.82
N PRO A 249 13.15 -1.09 -7.74
CA PRO A 249 13.41 -0.32 -6.53
C PRO A 249 12.27 -0.52 -5.52
N ILE A 250 12.28 -1.62 -4.76
CA ILE A 250 11.17 -1.99 -3.87
C ILE A 250 11.39 -1.46 -2.44
N SER A 251 10.44 -0.68 -1.93
CA SER A 251 10.25 -0.46 -0.49
C SER A 251 9.20 -1.42 0.07
N PHE A 252 9.40 -1.90 1.29
CA PHE A 252 8.51 -2.89 1.91
C PHE A 252 7.77 -2.31 3.11
N VAL A 253 6.51 -2.71 3.26
CA VAL A 253 5.71 -2.51 4.46
C VAL A 253 5.43 -3.89 5.04
N LEU A 254 6.15 -4.27 6.10
CA LEU A 254 5.98 -5.56 6.76
C LEU A 254 4.89 -5.49 7.81
N SER A 255 3.96 -6.41 7.71
CA SER A 255 2.76 -6.46 8.52
C SER A 255 3.04 -7.25 9.82
N LEU A 256 3.27 -6.55 10.94
CA LEU A 256 3.74 -7.11 12.22
C LEU A 256 2.83 -6.72 13.40
N ASP A 257 1.97 -7.65 13.84
CA ASP A 257 0.95 -7.39 14.87
C ASP A 257 1.28 -7.95 16.26
N GLY A 258 2.53 -8.32 16.50
CA GLY A 258 3.03 -8.82 17.77
C GLY A 258 4.55 -8.95 17.73
N ILE A 259 5.20 -8.72 18.87
CA ILE A 259 6.67 -8.79 19.04
C ILE A 259 7.11 -10.07 19.76
N THR A 260 6.16 -10.91 20.16
CA THR A 260 6.41 -12.25 20.68
C THR A 260 5.70 -13.30 19.82
N ALA A 261 6.28 -14.50 19.74
CA ALA A 261 5.69 -15.59 18.98
C ALA A 261 4.24 -15.91 19.41
N PRO A 262 3.91 -16.04 20.71
CA PRO A 262 2.53 -16.33 21.12
C PRO A 262 1.52 -15.26 20.66
N THR A 263 1.85 -13.98 20.79
CA THR A 263 0.97 -12.88 20.37
C THR A 263 0.86 -12.83 18.85
N TYR A 264 2.00 -12.86 18.15
CA TYR A 264 2.05 -12.75 16.70
C TYR A 264 1.34 -13.93 16.02
N GLU A 265 1.67 -15.16 16.39
CA GLU A 265 1.10 -16.37 15.77
C GLU A 265 -0.37 -16.57 16.17
N GLY A 266 -0.75 -16.13 17.36
CA GLY A 266 -2.16 -16.09 17.79
C GLY A 266 -3.01 -15.14 16.94
N ILE A 267 -2.43 -14.01 16.51
CA ILE A 267 -3.10 -13.02 15.67
C ILE A 267 -3.03 -13.39 14.19
N ARG A 268 -1.83 -13.72 13.70
CA ARG A 268 -1.51 -14.06 12.31
C ARG A 268 -1.41 -15.57 12.15
N VAL A 269 -2.55 -16.23 12.38
CA VAL A 269 -2.67 -17.70 12.36
C VAL A 269 -2.12 -18.28 11.06
N GLY A 270 -1.23 -19.27 11.19
CA GLY A 270 -0.53 -19.90 10.07
C GLY A 270 0.86 -19.31 9.77
N ALA A 271 1.25 -18.24 10.45
CA ALA A 271 2.61 -17.71 10.39
C ALA A 271 3.52 -18.44 11.40
N ASP A 272 4.82 -18.43 11.10
CA ASP A 272 5.89 -18.81 12.02
C ASP A 272 6.68 -17.54 12.34
N PHE A 273 6.70 -17.14 13.62
CA PHE A 273 7.29 -15.87 14.02
C PHE A 273 8.80 -15.84 13.79
N GLU A 274 9.51 -16.94 14.05
CA GLU A 274 10.95 -16.99 13.84
C GLU A 274 11.31 -16.85 12.37
N GLN A 275 10.56 -17.51 11.48
CA GLN A 275 10.73 -17.41 10.03
C GLN A 275 10.41 -16.00 9.51
N VAL A 276 9.36 -15.35 10.02
CA VAL A 276 9.03 -13.96 9.66
C VAL A 276 10.14 -13.01 10.10
N MET A 277 10.68 -13.16 11.31
CA MET A 277 11.79 -12.34 11.79
C MET A 277 13.08 -12.59 10.98
N ALA A 278 13.34 -13.83 10.57
CA ALA A 278 14.45 -14.14 9.67
C ALA A 278 14.26 -13.51 8.28
N ASN A 279 13.03 -13.48 7.76
CA ASN A 279 12.73 -12.80 6.50
C ASN A 279 12.83 -11.28 6.64
N LEU A 280 12.40 -10.69 7.76
CA LEU A 280 12.58 -9.26 8.04
C LEU A 280 14.05 -8.85 7.90
N GLU A 281 14.99 -9.64 8.44
CA GLU A 281 16.43 -9.37 8.25
C GLU A 281 16.86 -9.38 6.77
N ARG A 282 16.22 -10.21 5.92
CA ARG A 282 16.47 -10.24 4.48
C ARG A 282 15.89 -9.02 3.76
N PHE A 283 14.68 -8.61 4.11
CA PHE A 283 14.07 -7.37 3.61
C PHE A 283 14.91 -6.14 4.00
N GLU A 284 15.36 -6.05 5.26
CA GLU A 284 16.25 -4.98 5.75
C GLU A 284 17.59 -4.95 4.99
N SER A 285 18.19 -6.12 4.79
CA SER A 285 19.44 -6.27 4.06
C SER A 285 19.31 -5.83 2.60
N TYR A 286 18.24 -6.25 1.92
CA TYR A 286 17.91 -5.79 0.57
C TYR A 286 17.74 -4.26 0.55
N ALA A 287 16.90 -3.70 1.43
CA ALA A 287 16.59 -2.28 1.40
C ALA A 287 17.84 -1.42 1.62
N THR A 288 18.73 -1.85 2.52
CA THR A 288 20.03 -1.20 2.75
C THR A 288 20.91 -1.21 1.50
N ARG A 289 20.98 -2.34 0.78
CA ARG A 289 21.79 -2.45 -0.45
C ARG A 289 21.27 -1.58 -1.59
N HIS A 290 19.95 -1.43 -1.68
CA HIS A 290 19.27 -0.75 -2.79
C HIS A 290 18.85 0.70 -2.48
N GLY A 291 19.13 1.18 -1.26
CA GLY A 291 18.72 2.52 -0.83
C GLY A 291 17.21 2.71 -0.70
N THR A 292 16.46 1.62 -0.51
CA THR A 292 15.01 1.65 -0.29
C THR A 292 14.68 1.51 1.20
N LYS A 293 13.40 1.39 1.56
CA LYS A 293 12.94 1.40 2.96
C LYS A 293 12.20 0.13 3.33
N VAL A 294 12.32 -0.25 4.60
CA VAL A 294 11.40 -1.18 5.25
C VAL A 294 10.68 -0.41 6.35
N SER A 295 9.36 -0.44 6.33
CA SER A 295 8.50 0.04 7.42
C SER A 295 7.68 -1.11 7.98
N LEU A 296 7.17 -0.92 9.20
CA LEU A 296 6.30 -1.89 9.85
C LEU A 296 4.88 -1.32 9.92
N ALA A 297 3.89 -2.14 9.56
CA ALA A 297 2.48 -1.86 9.77
C ALA A 297 1.96 -2.70 10.94
N HIS A 298 1.29 -2.05 11.89
CA HIS A 298 0.72 -2.68 13.08
C HIS A 298 -0.76 -2.35 13.19
N CYS A 299 -1.60 -3.38 13.18
CA CYS A 299 -3.01 -3.27 13.51
C CYS A 299 -3.17 -3.33 15.03
N LEU A 300 -3.36 -2.17 15.65
CA LEU A 300 -3.57 -2.09 17.09
C LEU A 300 -4.94 -2.68 17.47
N MET A 301 -4.92 -3.68 18.34
CA MET A 301 -6.10 -4.46 18.75
C MET A 301 -6.05 -4.77 20.25
N ARG A 302 -7.20 -5.19 20.78
CA ARG A 302 -7.30 -5.68 22.17
C ARG A 302 -6.38 -6.87 22.47
N SER A 303 -6.00 -7.63 21.45
CA SER A 303 -5.11 -8.80 21.58
C SER A 303 -3.63 -8.45 21.65
N ASN A 304 -3.19 -7.25 21.22
CA ASN A 304 -1.77 -6.88 21.17
C ASN A 304 -1.43 -5.51 21.80
N TRP A 305 -2.41 -4.72 22.29
CA TRP A 305 -2.14 -3.40 22.86
C TRP A 305 -1.09 -3.39 23.99
N HIS A 306 -1.00 -4.48 24.73
CA HIS A 306 -0.04 -4.65 25.83
C HIS A 306 1.43 -4.73 25.34
N GLU A 307 1.64 -5.05 24.07
CA GLU A 307 2.95 -5.04 23.41
C GLU A 307 3.24 -3.72 22.66
N PHE A 308 2.23 -2.87 22.42
CA PHE A 308 2.35 -1.71 21.53
C PHE A 308 3.42 -0.71 21.97
N ALA A 309 3.55 -0.42 23.26
CA ALA A 309 4.58 0.48 23.76
C ALA A 309 6.02 -0.03 23.52
N GLN A 310 6.20 -1.35 23.41
CA GLN A 310 7.48 -1.95 23.06
C GLN A 310 7.68 -2.04 21.54
N PHE A 311 6.62 -1.87 20.75
CA PHE A 311 6.68 -1.86 19.29
C PHE A 311 7.17 -0.51 18.75
N LEU A 312 6.82 0.60 19.42
CA LEU A 312 7.30 1.96 19.11
C LEU A 312 8.82 2.10 19.33
#